data_AF-A1HTI1-F1
#
_entry.id   AF-A1HTI1-F1
#
_cell.length_a   1.000
_cell.length_b   1.000
_cell.length_c   1.000
_cell.angle_alpha   90.00
_cell.angle_beta   90.00
_cell.angle_gamma   90.00
#
_symmetry.space_group_name_H-M   'P 1'
#
loop_
_entity.id
_entity.type
_entity.pdbx_description
1 polymer ?
#
loop_
_entity_poly.entity_id
_entity_poly.type
_entity_poly.pdbx_seq_one_letter_code
_entity_poly.pdbx_strand_id
1 'polypeptide(L)'
;MTPEKRAWLVQVVAAVQDYISYAAQVVDHVDIFFKDEVEFESDEARQVLTDPDIPQVMAAFKSKLAALQVVVAPAVQAVLKGITKELKVGGKKVYMPIRVALTGRTHGLDLDKFIAIIGKERTLVRLQQTLAKIGL
;
A
#
# COMPACT_ATOMS: atom_id res chain seq x y z
N MET A 1 -21.36 2.39 16.51
CA MET A 1 -20.57 2.32 15.26
C MET A 1 -21.32 3.08 14.18
N THR A 2 -20.68 4.03 13.49
CA THR A 2 -21.35 4.79 12.42
C THR A 2 -21.57 3.93 11.17
N PRO A 3 -22.54 4.25 10.30
CA PRO A 3 -22.75 3.54 9.03
C PRO A 3 -21.49 3.49 8.15
N GLU A 4 -20.73 4.58 8.12
CA GLU A 4 -19.49 4.71 7.33
C GLU A 4 -18.42 3.77 7.87
N LYS A 5 -18.24 3.73 9.21
CA LYS A 5 -17.30 2.81 9.84
C LYS A 5 -17.69 1.35 9.61
N ARG A 6 -19.00 1.04 9.59
CA ARG A 6 -19.49 -0.31 9.26
C ARG A 6 -19.18 -0.68 7.81
N ALA A 7 -19.46 0.22 6.86
CA ALA A 7 -19.17 -0.01 5.44
C ALA A 7 -17.68 -0.22 5.20
N TRP A 8 -16.83 0.59 5.85
CA TRP A 8 -15.38 0.42 5.80
C TRP A 8 -14.93 -0.93 6.38
N LEU A 9 -15.47 -1.35 7.53
CA LEU A 9 -15.16 -2.66 8.12
C LEU A 9 -15.56 -3.83 7.20
N VAL A 10 -16.68 -3.73 6.50
CA VAL A 10 -17.09 -4.74 5.50
C VAL A 10 -16.05 -4.85 4.39
N GLN A 11 -15.50 -3.73 3.91
CA GLN A 11 -14.43 -3.74 2.91
C GLN A 11 -13.14 -4.36 3.45
N VAL A 12 -12.76 -4.05 4.69
CA VAL A 12 -11.59 -4.65 5.35
C VAL A 12 -11.74 -6.17 5.45
N VAL A 13 -12.89 -6.66 5.94
CA VAL A 13 -13.17 -8.10 6.05
C VAL A 13 -13.16 -8.77 4.67
N ALA A 14 -13.79 -8.14 3.66
CA ALA A 14 -13.78 -8.67 2.30
C ALA A 14 -12.37 -8.76 1.70
N ALA A 15 -11.47 -7.82 2.02
CA ALA A 15 -10.10 -7.83 1.52
C ALA A 15 -9.23 -8.93 2.15
N VAL A 16 -9.48 -9.29 3.41
CA VAL A 16 -8.71 -10.33 4.11
C VAL A 16 -9.31 -11.73 3.97
N GLN A 17 -10.57 -11.84 3.54
CA GLN A 17 -11.28 -13.11 3.43
C GLN A 17 -10.53 -14.14 2.57
N ASP A 18 -9.92 -13.70 1.47
CA ASP A 18 -9.17 -14.57 0.55
C ASP A 18 -7.83 -15.08 1.15
N TYR A 19 -7.42 -14.57 2.32
CA TYR A 19 -6.13 -14.83 2.95
C TYR A 19 -6.24 -15.60 4.27
N ILE A 20 -7.46 -15.96 4.71
CA ILE A 20 -7.70 -16.70 5.95
C ILE A 20 -8.40 -18.03 5.68
N SER A 21 -8.03 -19.05 6.44
CA SER A 21 -8.68 -20.36 6.45
C SER A 21 -9.74 -20.47 7.55
N TYR A 22 -9.63 -19.69 8.62
CA TYR A 22 -10.60 -19.64 9.71
C TYR A 22 -10.65 -18.25 10.34
N ALA A 23 -11.79 -17.91 10.95
CA ALA A 23 -12.11 -16.54 11.39
C ALA A 23 -11.09 -15.96 12.39
N ALA A 24 -10.46 -16.79 13.22
CA ALA A 24 -9.47 -16.30 14.20
C ALA A 24 -8.20 -15.75 13.55
N GLN A 25 -7.85 -16.12 12.30
CA GLN A 25 -6.67 -15.58 11.59
C GLN A 25 -6.86 -14.14 11.13
N VAL A 26 -8.10 -13.61 11.19
CA VAL A 26 -8.38 -12.24 10.72
C VAL A 26 -7.49 -11.21 11.40
N VAL A 27 -7.15 -11.41 12.67
CA VAL A 27 -6.35 -10.48 13.48
C VAL A 27 -4.92 -10.32 12.95
N ASP A 28 -4.40 -11.33 12.24
CA ASP A 28 -3.05 -11.34 11.68
C ASP A 28 -2.93 -10.44 10.42
N HIS A 29 -4.06 -10.14 9.78
CA HIS A 29 -4.11 -9.43 8.51
C HIS A 29 -4.72 -8.03 8.60
N VAL A 30 -5.53 -7.75 9.62
CA VAL A 30 -6.29 -6.49 9.67
C VAL A 30 -5.54 -5.33 10.31
N ASP A 31 -4.49 -5.58 11.09
CA ASP A 31 -3.78 -4.55 11.86
C ASP A 31 -3.26 -3.39 10.98
N ILE A 32 -2.80 -3.70 9.77
CA ILE A 32 -2.34 -2.74 8.77
C ILE A 32 -3.41 -1.73 8.34
N PHE A 33 -4.70 -2.00 8.57
CA PHE A 33 -5.78 -1.05 8.27
C PHE A 33 -6.07 -0.10 9.44
N PHE A 34 -5.66 -0.45 10.66
CA PHE A 34 -5.94 0.33 11.88
C PHE A 34 -4.76 1.15 12.36
N LYS A 35 -3.52 0.71 12.11
CA LYS A 35 -2.31 1.45 12.47
C LYS A 35 -1.95 2.44 11.38
N ASP A 36 -1.58 3.67 11.73
CA ASP A 36 -1.10 4.65 10.75
C ASP A 36 0.41 4.62 10.56
N GLU A 37 1.15 4.11 11.54
CA GLU A 37 2.60 3.97 11.46
C GLU A 37 3.00 2.72 10.69
N VAL A 38 4.05 2.86 9.88
CA VAL A 38 4.65 1.77 9.10
C VAL A 38 5.90 1.25 9.81
N GLU A 39 5.88 0.01 10.26
CA GLU A 39 7.05 -0.71 10.80
C GLU A 39 7.47 -1.79 9.82
N PHE A 40 8.77 -1.88 9.52
CA PHE A 40 9.28 -2.92 8.63
C PHE A 40 9.27 -4.28 9.33
N GLU A 41 8.71 -5.30 8.66
CA GLU A 41 8.63 -6.65 9.21
C GLU A 41 10.01 -7.32 9.36
N SER A 42 11.00 -6.86 8.58
CA SER A 42 12.36 -7.37 8.59
C SER A 42 13.36 -6.41 7.93
N ASP A 43 14.65 -6.71 8.06
CA ASP A 43 15.72 -5.98 7.36
C ASP A 43 15.63 -6.18 5.83
N GLU A 44 15.20 -7.34 5.36
CA GLU A 44 14.97 -7.61 3.94
C GLU A 44 13.86 -6.72 3.38
N ALA A 45 12.79 -6.50 4.14
CA ALA A 45 11.73 -5.56 3.77
C ALA A 45 12.32 -4.16 3.60
N ARG A 46 13.12 -3.69 4.57
CA ARG A 46 13.80 -2.40 4.48
C ARG A 46 14.75 -2.32 3.28
N GLN A 47 15.47 -3.40 2.98
CA GLN A 47 16.43 -3.47 1.87
C GLN A 47 15.76 -3.29 0.49
N VAL A 48 14.49 -3.66 0.34
CA VAL A 48 13.73 -3.36 -0.90
C VAL A 48 13.76 -1.86 -1.21
N LEU A 49 13.78 -1.00 -0.19
CA LEU A 49 13.74 0.46 -0.33
C LEU A 49 15.11 1.09 -0.61
N THR A 50 16.17 0.30 -0.80
CA THR A 50 17.51 0.79 -1.16
C THR A 50 17.83 0.68 -2.64
N ASP A 51 16.90 0.19 -3.48
CA ASP A 51 17.10 0.12 -4.93
C ASP A 51 17.25 1.55 -5.52
N PRO A 52 18.16 1.78 -6.48
CA PRO A 52 18.33 3.09 -7.11
C PRO A 52 17.06 3.67 -7.76
N ASP A 53 16.10 2.82 -8.13
CA ASP A 53 14.83 3.23 -8.74
C ASP A 53 13.83 3.82 -7.72
N ILE A 54 14.08 3.70 -6.41
CA ILE A 54 13.11 4.06 -5.37
C ILE A 54 12.70 5.53 -5.41
N PRO A 55 13.61 6.52 -5.49
CA PRO A 55 13.21 7.93 -5.53
C PRO A 55 12.24 8.25 -6.69
N GLN A 56 12.52 7.74 -7.89
CA GLN A 56 11.67 7.97 -9.06
C GLN A 56 10.33 7.23 -8.97
N VAL A 57 10.31 5.99 -8.47
CA VAL A 57 9.07 5.21 -8.27
C VAL A 57 8.16 5.89 -7.26
N MET A 58 8.70 6.33 -6.12
CA MET A 58 7.91 6.97 -5.06
C MET A 58 7.41 8.35 -5.46
N ALA A 59 8.22 9.14 -6.19
CA ALA A 59 7.79 10.43 -6.74
C ALA A 59 6.65 10.26 -7.76
N ALA A 60 6.78 9.31 -8.69
CA ALA A 60 5.75 9.02 -9.69
C ALA A 60 4.44 8.53 -9.04
N PHE A 61 4.55 7.64 -8.04
CA PHE A 61 3.40 7.16 -7.29
C PHE A 61 2.69 8.27 -6.53
N LYS A 62 3.45 9.09 -5.76
CA LYS A 62 2.91 10.23 -5.01
C LYS A 62 2.14 11.19 -5.91
N SER A 63 2.75 11.58 -7.04
CA SER A 63 2.15 12.52 -7.99
C SER A 63 0.85 11.98 -8.58
N LYS A 64 0.87 10.75 -9.10
CA LYS A 64 -0.30 10.14 -9.74
C LYS A 64 -1.43 9.85 -8.75
N LEU A 65 -1.10 9.38 -7.55
CA LEU A 65 -2.10 9.15 -6.51
C LEU A 65 -2.74 10.45 -6.03
N ALA A 66 -1.96 11.53 -5.86
CA ALA A 66 -2.48 12.84 -5.49
C ALA A 66 -3.48 13.37 -6.53
N ALA A 67 -3.19 13.15 -7.82
CA ALA A 67 -4.04 13.57 -8.95
C ALA A 67 -5.33 12.73 -9.13
N LEU A 68 -5.45 11.54 -8.54
CA LEU A 68 -6.65 10.73 -8.65
C LEU A 68 -7.84 11.38 -7.93
N GLN A 69 -8.94 11.66 -8.62
CA GLN A 69 -10.15 12.18 -7.97
C GLN A 69 -10.84 11.13 -7.09
N VAL A 70 -10.84 9.87 -7.53
CA VAL A 70 -11.48 8.75 -6.84
C VAL A 70 -10.46 7.63 -6.67
N VAL A 71 -10.22 7.21 -5.41
CA VAL A 71 -9.27 6.13 -5.09
C VAL A 71 -10.02 4.83 -4.92
N VAL A 72 -10.16 4.09 -6.03
CA VAL A 72 -10.72 2.73 -6.09
C VAL A 72 -9.70 1.77 -6.68
N ALA A 73 -9.80 0.48 -6.36
CA ALA A 73 -8.80 -0.52 -6.75
C ALA A 73 -8.45 -0.50 -8.27
N PRO A 74 -9.42 -0.44 -9.21
CA PRO A 74 -9.09 -0.36 -10.64
C PRO A 74 -8.27 0.89 -11.02
N ALA A 75 -8.53 2.03 -10.38
CA ALA A 75 -7.81 3.27 -10.62
C ALA A 75 -6.38 3.22 -10.05
N VAL A 76 -6.22 2.65 -8.85
CA VAL A 76 -4.90 2.42 -8.25
C VAL A 76 -4.09 1.44 -9.09
N GLN A 77 -4.70 0.36 -9.55
CA GLN A 77 -4.06 -0.62 -10.42
C GLN A 77 -3.60 0.01 -11.75
N ALA A 78 -4.39 0.93 -12.31
CA ALA A 78 -4.00 1.70 -13.49
C ALA A 78 -2.80 2.62 -13.21
N VAL A 79 -2.76 3.28 -12.05
CA VAL A 79 -1.60 4.08 -11.60
C VAL A 79 -0.34 3.23 -11.52
N LEU A 80 -0.38 2.09 -10.81
CA LEU A 80 0.77 1.20 -10.62
C LEU A 80 1.29 0.67 -11.97
N LYS A 81 0.40 0.22 -12.87
CA LYS A 81 0.77 -0.18 -14.24
C LYS A 81 1.31 0.99 -15.05
N GLY A 82 0.77 2.18 -14.89
CA GLY A 82 1.26 3.39 -15.55
C GLY A 82 2.72 3.68 -15.22
N ILE A 83 3.08 3.59 -13.93
CA ILE A 83 4.46 3.81 -13.46
C ILE A 83 5.43 2.80 -14.08
N THR A 84 5.06 1.51 -14.15
CA THR A 84 5.92 0.49 -14.78
C THR A 84 6.24 0.81 -16.24
N LYS A 85 5.26 1.37 -16.99
CA LYS A 85 5.42 1.72 -18.40
C LYS A 85 6.24 3.01 -18.56
N GLU A 86 5.96 4.00 -17.73
CA GLU A 86 6.62 5.31 -17.75
C GLU A 86 8.12 5.19 -17.42
N LEU A 87 8.45 4.48 -16.35
CA LEU A 87 9.84 4.31 -15.89
C LEU A 87 10.56 3.15 -16.59
N LYS A 88 9.84 2.36 -17.42
CA LYS A 88 10.36 1.17 -18.11
C LYS A 88 11.02 0.15 -17.16
N VAL A 89 10.48 0.03 -15.95
CA VAL A 89 10.94 -0.93 -14.94
C VAL A 89 9.96 -2.10 -14.80
N GLY A 90 10.48 -3.28 -14.43
CA GLY A 90 9.64 -4.47 -14.22
C GLY A 90 8.63 -4.28 -13.07
N GLY A 91 7.48 -4.95 -13.16
CA GLY A 91 6.40 -4.80 -12.18
C GLY A 91 6.83 -4.99 -10.72
N LYS A 92 7.72 -5.96 -10.43
CA LYS A 92 8.26 -6.17 -9.09
C LYS A 92 8.92 -4.91 -8.51
N LYS A 93 9.62 -4.12 -9.33
CA LYS A 93 10.30 -2.86 -8.93
C LYS A 93 9.35 -1.70 -8.64
N VAL A 94 8.06 -1.82 -8.92
CA VAL A 94 7.04 -0.81 -8.57
C VAL A 94 6.18 -1.32 -7.43
N TYR A 95 5.62 -2.52 -7.57
CA TYR A 95 4.63 -3.05 -6.64
C TYR A 95 5.24 -3.39 -5.28
N MET A 96 6.41 -4.04 -5.26
CA MET A 96 7.02 -4.46 -3.99
C MET A 96 7.53 -3.27 -3.17
N PRO A 97 8.24 -2.27 -3.75
CA PRO A 97 8.60 -1.08 -2.99
C PRO A 97 7.43 -0.29 -2.45
N ILE A 98 6.39 -0.05 -3.26
CA ILE A 98 5.20 0.70 -2.80
C ILE A 98 4.49 -0.08 -1.70
N ARG A 99 4.40 -1.42 -1.80
CA ARG A 99 3.87 -2.25 -0.71
C ARG A 99 4.66 -2.03 0.58
N VAL A 100 5.98 -2.23 0.55
CA VAL A 100 6.83 -2.06 1.73
C VAL A 100 6.70 -0.65 2.29
N ALA A 101 6.65 0.37 1.43
CA ALA A 101 6.52 1.76 1.88
C ALA A 101 5.20 2.06 2.61
N LEU A 102 4.14 1.29 2.34
CA LEU A 102 2.81 1.52 2.91
C LEU A 102 2.41 0.54 4.01
N THR A 103 3.00 -0.66 4.03
CA THR A 103 2.64 -1.73 4.97
C THR A 103 3.82 -2.21 5.80
N GLY A 104 5.05 -1.90 5.38
CA GLY A 104 6.28 -2.45 5.98
C GLY A 104 6.51 -3.92 5.66
N ARG A 105 5.65 -4.53 4.83
CA ARG A 105 5.67 -5.96 4.50
C ARG A 105 6.03 -6.19 3.04
N THR A 106 6.76 -7.26 2.76
CA THR A 106 7.11 -7.72 1.41
C THR A 106 5.98 -8.49 0.73
N HIS A 107 5.05 -9.02 1.52
CA HIS A 107 3.88 -9.76 1.09
C HIS A 107 2.59 -9.20 1.72
N GLY A 108 1.44 -9.70 1.27
CA GLY A 108 0.15 -9.37 1.85
C GLY A 108 -0.95 -9.22 0.80
N LEU A 109 -2.04 -8.59 1.24
CA LEU A 109 -3.26 -8.36 0.46
C LEU A 109 -2.98 -7.63 -0.85
N ASP A 110 -3.88 -7.72 -1.82
CA ASP A 110 -3.79 -6.96 -3.07
C ASP A 110 -3.57 -5.46 -2.79
N LEU A 111 -2.48 -4.91 -3.34
CA LEU A 111 -2.00 -3.57 -3.01
C LEU A 111 -2.99 -2.48 -3.42
N ASP A 112 -3.63 -2.66 -4.58
CA ASP A 112 -4.66 -1.76 -5.11
C ASP A 112 -5.92 -1.74 -4.24
N LYS A 113 -6.40 -2.91 -3.77
CA LYS A 113 -7.49 -3.01 -2.79
C LYS A 113 -7.10 -2.35 -1.47
N PHE A 114 -5.90 -2.62 -0.98
CA PHE A 114 -5.40 -2.03 0.27
C PHE A 114 -5.39 -0.49 0.21
N ILE A 115 -4.79 0.11 -0.83
CA ILE A 115 -4.75 1.56 -1.03
C ILE A 115 -6.16 2.15 -1.14
N ALA A 116 -7.08 1.47 -1.84
CA ALA A 116 -8.46 1.91 -1.94
C ALA A 116 -9.19 1.94 -0.59
N ILE A 117 -8.91 0.97 0.29
CA ILE A 117 -9.55 0.88 1.62
C ILE A 117 -8.98 1.89 2.61
N ILE A 118 -7.67 2.14 2.60
CA ILE A 118 -7.07 3.14 3.49
C ILE A 118 -7.28 4.57 2.98
N GLY A 119 -7.54 4.74 1.69
CA GLY A 119 -7.81 6.04 1.08
C GLY A 119 -6.55 6.83 0.75
N LYS A 120 -6.73 7.97 0.09
CA LYS A 120 -5.65 8.80 -0.45
C LYS A 120 -4.77 9.36 0.67
N GLU A 121 -5.40 9.99 1.65
CA GLU A 121 -4.74 10.76 2.69
C GLU A 121 -3.82 9.87 3.51
N ARG A 122 -4.32 8.72 3.99
CA ARG A 122 -3.52 7.75 4.75
C ARG A 122 -2.40 7.15 3.91
N THR A 123 -2.65 6.87 2.63
CA THR A 123 -1.61 6.38 1.73
C THR A 123 -0.46 7.39 1.59
N LEU A 124 -0.77 8.67 1.38
CA LEU A 124 0.24 9.72 1.24
C LEU A 124 1.00 9.98 2.55
N VAL A 125 0.31 9.95 3.69
CA VAL A 125 0.95 10.07 5.02
C VAL A 125 1.93 8.95 5.27
N ARG A 126 1.53 7.68 5.04
CA ARG A 126 2.43 6.53 5.21
C ARG A 126 3.62 6.59 4.28
N LEU A 127 3.39 6.94 3.02
CA LEU A 127 4.46 7.13 2.04
C LEU A 127 5.47 8.17 2.53
N GLN A 128 5.00 9.32 3.00
CA GLN A 128 5.87 10.38 3.51
C GLN A 128 6.65 9.96 4.76
N GLN A 129 6.01 9.27 5.71
CA GLN A 129 6.67 8.74 6.90
C GLN A 129 7.79 7.75 6.52
N THR A 130 7.53 6.84 5.58
CA THR A 130 8.53 5.87 5.14
C THR A 130 9.68 6.54 4.41
N LEU A 131 9.42 7.51 3.51
CA LEU A 131 10.47 8.29 2.85
C LEU A 131 11.39 8.97 3.87
N ALA A 132 10.82 9.63 4.87
CA ALA A 132 11.59 10.25 5.95
C ALA A 132 12.45 9.22 6.73
N LYS A 133 11.93 8.00 6.99
CA LYS A 133 12.67 6.92 7.67
C LYS A 133 13.87 6.39 6.87
N ILE A 134 13.84 6.51 5.55
CA ILE A 134 14.92 6.05 4.65
C ILE A 134 15.79 7.18 4.11
N GLY A 135 15.54 8.43 4.52
CA GLY A 135 16.33 9.59 4.12
C GLY A 135 15.99 10.16 2.74
N LEU A 136 14.73 10.01 2.30
CA LEU A 136 14.18 10.56 1.05
C LEU A 136 13.06 11.58 1.29
#